data_AF-A0A1Y0BE63-F1
#
_entry.id   AF-A0A1Y0BE63-F1
#
_cell.length_a   1.000
_cell.length_b   1.000
_cell.length_c   1.000
_cell.angle_alpha   90.00
_cell.angle_beta   90.00
_cell.angle_gamma   90.00
#
_symmetry.space_group_name_H-M   'P 1'
#
loop_
_entity.id
_entity.type
_entity.pdbx_description
1 polymer ?
#
loop_
_entity_poly.entity_id
_entity_poly.type
_entity_poly.pdbx_seq_one_letter_code
_entity_poly.pdbx_strand_id
1 'polypeptide(L)' 'MTEKEIVLETIRALPDDCTLEEISERIEFMAAVQKGLDQIDRGEGIPHDEVKRQLASWLTN' A
#
# COMPACT_ATOMS: atom_id res chain seq x y z
N MET A 1 -8.30 -10.58 -13.06
CA MET A 1 -8.70 -10.86 -11.67
C MET A 1 -9.39 -9.62 -11.13
N THR A 2 -10.51 -9.78 -10.45
CA THR A 2 -11.24 -8.69 -9.81
C THR A 2 -10.58 -8.28 -8.50
N GLU A 3 -10.81 -7.06 -8.01
CA GLU A 3 -10.31 -6.61 -6.70
C GLU A 3 -10.74 -7.56 -5.57
N LYS A 4 -11.97 -8.08 -5.66
CA LYS A 4 -12.51 -9.08 -4.73
C LYS A 4 -11.69 -10.38 -4.73
N GLU A 5 -11.31 -10.87 -5.91
CA GLU A 5 -10.50 -12.09 -6.04
C GLU A 5 -9.10 -11.88 -5.44
N ILE A 6 -8.47 -10.72 -5.69
CA ILE A 6 -7.16 -10.37 -5.11
C ILE A 6 -7.23 -10.36 -3.58
N VAL A 7 -8.26 -9.71 -3.00
CA VAL A 7 -8.43 -9.67 -1.53
C VAL A 7 -8.62 -11.08 -0.96
N LEU A 8 -9.44 -11.92 -1.58
CA LEU A 8 -9.66 -13.29 -1.13
C LEU A 8 -8.39 -14.14 -1.17
N GLU A 9 -7.58 -14.01 -2.21
CA GLU A 9 -6.29 -14.69 -2.31
C GLU A 9 -5.30 -14.21 -1.25
N THR A 10 -5.23 -12.91 -1.00
CA THR A 10 -4.37 -12.36 0.05
C THR A 10 -4.77 -12.88 1.42
N ILE A 11 -6.07 -12.88 1.74
CA ILE A 11 -6.58 -13.37 3.04
C ILE A 11 -6.26 -14.86 3.21
N ARG A 12 -6.41 -15.66 2.15
CA ARG A 12 -6.06 -17.10 2.18
C ARG A 12 -4.58 -17.37 2.43
N ALA A 13 -3.71 -16.41 2.17
CA ALA A 13 -2.27 -16.53 2.40
C ALA A 13 -1.83 -16.04 3.79
N LEU A 14 -2.74 -15.47 4.59
CA LEU A 14 -2.43 -15.06 5.95
C LEU A 14 -2.35 -16.28 6.90
N PRO A 15 -1.55 -16.18 7.98
CA PRO A 15 -1.54 -17.19 9.03
C PRO A 15 -2.93 -17.39 9.67
N ASP A 16 -3.24 -18.61 10.10
CA ASP A 16 -4.52 -18.93 10.75
C ASP A 16 -4.73 -18.19 12.08
N ASP A 17 -3.64 -17.75 12.73
CA ASP A 17 -3.64 -17.01 13.99
C ASP A 17 -3.65 -15.48 13.81
N CYS A 18 -3.77 -14.98 12.58
CA CYS A 18 -3.88 -13.54 12.34
C CYS A 18 -5.16 -12.96 12.95
N THR A 19 -5.04 -11.76 13.49
CA THR A 19 -6.13 -10.99 14.06
C THR A 19 -6.93 -10.27 12.98
N LEU A 20 -8.15 -9.84 13.32
CA LEU A 20 -8.96 -9.01 12.42
C LEU A 20 -8.28 -7.67 12.09
N GLU A 21 -7.47 -7.13 13.02
CA GLU A 21 -6.71 -5.90 12.82
C GLU A 21 -5.64 -6.10 11.74
N GLU A 22 -4.84 -7.16 11.82
CA GLU A 22 -3.83 -7.49 10.81
C GLU A 22 -4.44 -7.78 9.43
N ILE A 23 -5.63 -8.40 9.38
CA ILE A 23 -6.38 -8.60 8.13
C ILE A 23 -6.78 -7.25 7.54
N SER A 24 -7.31 -6.33 8.35
CA SER A 24 -7.71 -4.99 7.91
C SER A 24 -6.51 -4.19 7.40
N GLU A 25 -5.42 -4.14 8.16
CA GLU A 25 -4.18 -3.46 7.78
C GLU A 25 -3.64 -3.97 6.45
N ARG A 26 -3.67 -5.29 6.23
CA ARG A 26 -3.25 -5.88 4.97
C ARG A 26 -4.08 -5.38 3.78
N ILE A 27 -5.40 -5.31 3.94
CA ILE A 27 -6.31 -4.84 2.89
C ILE A 27 -6.08 -3.35 2.62
N GLU A 28 -5.95 -2.54 3.66
CA GLU A 28 -5.67 -1.11 3.55
C GLU A 28 -4.33 -0.84 2.87
N PHE A 29 -3.29 -1.59 3.22
CA PHE A 29 -1.99 -1.51 2.57
C PHE A 29 -2.09 -1.79 1.06
N MET A 30 -2.80 -2.84 0.67
CA MET A 30 -3.00 -3.16 -0.75
C MET A 30 -3.74 -2.04 -1.48
N ALA A 31 -4.79 -1.50 -0.89
CA ALA A 31 -5.54 -0.38 -1.47
C ALA A 31 -4.66 0.86 -1.65
N ALA A 32 -3.79 1.16 -0.68
CA ALA A 32 -2.84 2.26 -0.77
C ALA A 32 -1.81 2.06 -1.89
N VAL A 33 -1.29 0.84 -2.07
CA VAL A 33 -0.37 0.52 -3.17
C VAL A 33 -1.06 0.67 -4.53
N GLN A 34 -2.26 0.12 -4.69
CA GLN A 34 -3.01 0.24 -5.96
C GLN A 34 -3.28 1.70 -6.29
N LYS A 35 -3.71 2.49 -5.30
CA LYS A 35 -3.89 3.93 -5.46
C LYS A 35 -2.61 4.61 -5.93
N GLY A 36 -1.46 4.28 -5.35
CA GLY A 36 -0.16 4.83 -5.76
C GLY A 36 0.21 4.47 -7.20
N LEU A 37 -0.06 3.24 -7.63
CA LEU A 37 0.14 2.83 -9.03
C LEU A 37 -0.76 3.62 -9.98
N ASP A 38 -2.05 3.75 -9.66
CA ASP A 38 -2.99 4.51 -10.49
C ASP A 38 -2.60 6.00 -10.58
N GLN A 39 -2.03 6.57 -9.50
CA GLN A 39 -1.49 7.93 -9.50
C GLN A 39 -0.32 8.08 -10.46
N ILE A 40 0.59 7.09 -10.49
CA ILE A 40 1.73 7.08 -11.43
C ILE A 40 1.22 7.02 -12.88
N ASP A 41 0.24 6.17 -13.17
CA ASP A 41 -0.36 6.04 -14.50
C ASP A 41 -1.03 7.35 -14.97
N ARG A 42 -1.56 8.14 -14.03
CA ARG A 42 -2.10 9.49 -14.29
C ARG A 42 -1.04 10.60 -14.35
N GLY A 43 0.23 10.29 -14.13
CA GLY A 43 1.32 11.28 -14.11
C GLY A 43 1.37 12.12 -12.84
N GLU A 44 0.74 11.67 -11.74
CA GLU A 44 0.72 12.36 -10.44
C GLU A 44 1.95 12.03 -9.56
N GLY A 45 2.99 11.44 -10.14
CA GLY A 45 4.25 11.18 -9.46
C GLY A 45 5.00 12.46 -9.10
N ILE A 46 5.89 12.37 -8.11
CA ILE A 46 6.75 13.49 -7.70
C ILE A 46 8.21 13.28 -8.16
N PRO A 47 8.96 14.36 -8.46
CA PRO A 47 10.37 14.25 -8.80
C PRO A 47 11.21 13.62 -7.67
N HIS A 48 12.27 12.90 -8.05
CA HIS A 48 13.15 12.21 -7.10
C HIS A 48 13.75 13.15 -6.02
N ASP A 49 14.07 14.39 -6.38
CA ASP A 49 14.61 15.37 -5.41
C ASP A 49 13.57 15.82 -4.37
N GLU A 50 12.29 15.78 -4.70
CA GLU A 50 11.21 16.04 -3.73
C GLU A 50 11.09 14.88 -2.73
N VAL A 51 11.19 13.63 -3.21
CA VAL A 51 11.22 12.44 -2.34
C VAL A 51 12.38 12.53 -1.33
N LYS A 52 13.57 12.95 -1.77
CA LYS A 52 14.74 13.12 -0.88
C LYS A 52 14.48 14.14 0.23
N ARG A 53 13.81 15.27 -0.09
CA ARG A 53 13.47 16.30 0.91
C ARG A 53 12.47 15.77 1.94
N GLN A 54 11.44 15.05 1.50
CA GLN A 54 10.44 14.46 2.39
C GLN A 54 11.05 13.39 3.30
N LEU A 55 11.89 12.51 2.75
CA LEU A 55 12.56 11.48 3.55
C LEU A 55 13.49 12.09 4.62
N ALA A 56 14.21 13.16 4.29
CA ALA A 56 15.07 13.84 5.24
C ALA A 56 14.30 14.38 6.45
N SER A 57 13.08 14.90 6.26
CA SER A 57 12.28 15.44 7.38
C SER A 57 11.79 14.34 8.33
N TRP A 58 11.51 13.14 7.82
CA TRP A 58 11.10 12.00 8.64
C TRP A 58 12.22 11.47 9.53
N LEU A 59 13.47 11.55 9.06
CA LEU A 59 14.65 11.05 9.79
C LEU A 59 15.18 12.02 10.85
N THR A 60 14.71 13.27 10.87
CA THR A 60 15.09 14.29 11.86
C THR A 60 14.09 14.44 13.02
N ASN A 61 13.03 13.64 13.04
CA ASN A 61 12.10 13.50 14.17
C ASN A 61 12.48 12.27 15.02
#